data_AF-E1F4S5-F1
#
_entry.id   AF-E1F4S5-F1
#
_cell.length_a   1.000
_cell.length_b   1.000
_cell.length_c   1.000
_cell.angle_alpha   90.00
_cell.angle_beta   90.00
_cell.angle_gamma   90.00
#
_symmetry.space_group_name_H-M   'P 1'
#
loop_
_entity.id
_entity.type
_entity.pdbx_description
1 polymer ?
#
loop_
_entity_poly.entity_id
_entity_poly.type
_entity_poly.pdbx_seq_one_letter_code
_entity_poly.pdbx_strand_id
1 'polypeptide(L)'
;METDATEIIKHATELAKHYGLTTNADKCRSTQRDQEVTFLGAPVSRQRLSIATKAIAKATEALDLVMKAPITHHAKLTLTRINVIPMANYAPLVEMDSPLDDYDSFDKRVGEALAGMLDSSPARWVEFLAAPKSNGGLGVHLPGAYHKHLRNAFNTLDVGTGHREGVAPARTYTSTTAPMQT
;
A
#
# COMPACT_ATOMS: atom_id res chain seq x y z
N MET A 1 -6.00 -40.00 -8.04
CA MET A 1 -5.28 -40.06 -6.76
C MET A 1 -4.95 -38.63 -6.37
N GLU A 2 -5.59 -38.10 -5.33
CA GLU A 2 -5.18 -36.83 -4.73
C GLU A 2 -3.78 -37.04 -4.15
N THR A 3 -2.79 -36.32 -4.67
CA THR A 3 -1.44 -36.33 -4.11
C THR A 3 -1.52 -35.70 -2.72
N ASP A 4 -1.24 -36.47 -1.67
CA ASP A 4 -1.24 -35.96 -0.30
C ASP A 4 -0.13 -34.91 -0.16
N ALA A 5 -0.46 -33.74 0.40
CA ALA A 5 0.50 -32.68 0.73
C ALA A 5 1.74 -33.22 1.47
N THR A 6 1.62 -34.33 2.20
CA THR A 6 2.75 -35.00 2.88
C THR A 6 3.83 -35.41 1.90
N GLU A 7 3.44 -36.07 0.81
CA GLU A 7 4.38 -36.61 -0.18
C GLU A 7 5.06 -35.48 -0.95
N ILE A 8 4.30 -34.44 -1.29
CA ILE A 8 4.83 -33.24 -1.96
C ILE A 8 5.87 -32.55 -1.06
N ILE A 9 5.55 -32.33 0.22
CA ILE A 9 6.48 -31.69 1.17
C ILE A 9 7.74 -32.54 1.35
N LYS A 10 7.61 -33.87 1.41
CA LYS A 10 8.74 -34.80 1.53
C LYS A 10 9.66 -34.71 0.30
N HIS A 11 9.11 -34.87 -0.90
CA HIS A 11 9.89 -34.79 -2.14
C HIS A 11 10.55 -33.42 -2.32
N ALA A 12 9.84 -32.33 -2.05
CA ALA A 12 10.40 -30.98 -2.12
C ALA A 12 11.54 -30.78 -1.10
N THR A 13 11.43 -31.37 0.09
CA THR A 13 12.48 -31.31 1.13
C THR A 13 13.71 -32.12 0.75
N GLU A 14 13.53 -33.31 0.18
CA GLU A 14 14.63 -34.14 -0.32
C GLU A 14 15.37 -33.45 -1.48
N LEU A 15 14.62 -32.82 -2.40
CA LEU A 15 15.18 -32.04 -3.49
C LEU A 15 15.94 -30.80 -2.98
N ALA A 16 15.36 -30.06 -2.03
CA ALA A 16 16.05 -28.92 -1.41
C ALA A 16 17.37 -29.36 -0.76
N LYS A 17 17.36 -30.49 -0.05
CA LYS A 17 18.56 -31.06 0.58
C LYS A 17 19.62 -31.47 -0.44
N HIS A 18 19.22 -31.98 -1.61
CA HIS A 18 20.16 -32.29 -2.71
C HIS A 18 20.95 -31.05 -3.14
N TYR A 19 20.33 -29.86 -3.10
CA TYR A 19 20.98 -28.58 -3.37
C TYR A 19 21.60 -27.89 -2.14
N GLY A 20 21.71 -28.59 -1.01
CA GLY A 20 22.29 -28.04 0.23
C GLY A 20 21.39 -27.03 0.96
N LEU A 21 20.08 -27.02 0.67
CA LEU A 21 19.09 -26.19 1.35
C LEU A 21 18.37 -26.98 2.44
N THR A 22 17.96 -26.28 3.51
CA THR A 22 17.16 -26.87 4.60
C THR A 22 15.78 -26.24 4.63
N THR A 23 14.74 -27.08 4.60
CA THR A 23 13.35 -26.64 4.71
C THR A 23 12.97 -26.36 6.16
N ASN A 24 12.27 -25.25 6.42
CA ASN A 24 11.65 -25.01 7.71
C ASN A 24 10.26 -25.69 7.74
N ALA A 25 10.17 -26.83 8.41
CA ALA A 25 8.96 -27.64 8.48
C ALA A 25 7.77 -26.89 9.12
N ASP A 26 8.01 -26.02 10.10
CA ASP A 26 6.96 -25.27 10.80
C ASP A 26 6.21 -24.29 9.89
N LYS A 27 6.88 -23.84 8.81
CA LYS A 27 6.31 -22.97 7.77
C LYS A 27 5.67 -23.74 6.61
N CYS A 28 5.86 -25.05 6.52
CA CYS A 28 5.32 -25.89 5.44
C CYS A 28 3.91 -26.36 5.78
N ARG A 29 2.95 -25.43 5.66
CA ARG A 29 1.52 -25.67 5.93
C ARG A 29 0.73 -25.92 4.65
N SER A 30 -0.37 -26.65 4.75
CA SER A 30 -1.27 -26.94 3.63
C SER A 30 -2.72 -26.62 3.97
N THR A 31 -3.39 -25.89 3.07
CA THR A 31 -4.83 -25.64 3.15
C THR A 31 -5.67 -26.89 2.93
N GLN A 32 -5.13 -27.96 2.34
CA GLN A 32 -5.79 -29.27 2.28
C GLN A 32 -5.96 -29.93 3.66
N ARG A 33 -5.21 -29.45 4.66
CA ARG A 33 -5.26 -29.90 6.06
C ARG A 33 -5.91 -28.86 6.97
N ASP A 34 -6.71 -27.96 6.40
CA ASP A 34 -7.36 -26.85 7.11
C ASP A 34 -6.38 -25.93 7.87
N GLN A 35 -5.11 -25.89 7.44
CA GLN A 35 -4.10 -25.02 8.04
C GLN A 35 -4.15 -23.63 7.38
N GLU A 36 -3.95 -22.59 8.19
CA GLU A 36 -3.79 -21.23 7.69
C GLU A 36 -2.45 -21.09 6.95
N VAL A 37 -2.54 -20.69 5.68
CA VAL A 37 -1.40 -20.38 4.82
C VAL A 37 -1.54 -18.93 4.37
N THR A 38 -0.43 -18.18 4.41
CA THR A 38 -0.37 -16.85 3.81
C THR A 38 0.73 -16.83 2.75
N PHE A 39 0.44 -16.24 1.60
CA PHE A 39 1.40 -16.02 0.51
C PHE A 39 1.52 -14.52 0.26
N LEU A 40 2.73 -13.98 0.39
CA LEU A 40 3.01 -12.54 0.28
C LEU A 40 2.08 -11.67 1.15
N GLY A 41 1.79 -12.15 2.36
CA GLY A 41 0.91 -11.48 3.33
C GLY A 41 -0.58 -11.71 3.10
N ALA A 42 -0.97 -12.25 1.94
CA ALA A 42 -2.35 -12.57 1.61
C ALA A 42 -2.76 -13.96 2.11
N PRO A 43 -3.90 -14.12 2.80
CA PRO A 43 -4.39 -15.42 3.18
C PRO A 43 -4.76 -16.26 1.95
N VAL A 44 -4.28 -17.49 1.92
CA VAL A 44 -4.65 -18.49 0.90
C VAL A 44 -5.84 -19.26 1.46
N SER A 45 -7.02 -19.02 0.90
CA SER A 45 -8.27 -19.67 1.32
C SER A 45 -9.14 -19.98 0.11
N ARG A 46 -10.05 -20.94 0.26
CA ARG A 46 -11.10 -21.22 -0.74
C ARG A 46 -12.07 -20.05 -0.86
N GLN A 47 -12.25 -19.29 0.22
CA GLN A 47 -12.99 -18.03 0.21
C GLN A 47 -12.02 -16.88 -0.02
N ARG A 48 -12.45 -15.90 -0.80
CA ARG A 48 -11.66 -14.69 -0.98
C ARG A 48 -11.62 -13.90 0.33
N LEU A 49 -10.44 -13.77 0.89
CA LEU A 49 -10.20 -13.02 2.11
C LEU A 49 -9.40 -11.76 1.76
N SER A 50 -9.90 -10.61 2.17
CA SER A 50 -9.24 -9.34 1.89
C SER A 50 -7.98 -9.16 2.72
N ILE A 51 -6.95 -8.59 2.10
CA ILE A 51 -5.71 -8.22 2.79
C ILE A 51 -5.76 -6.82 3.37
N ALA A 52 -6.76 -6.02 3.01
CA ALA A 52 -6.93 -4.64 3.44
C ALA A 52 -6.89 -4.54 4.97
N THR A 53 -7.70 -5.36 5.65
CA THR A 53 -7.79 -5.37 7.11
C THR A 53 -6.42 -5.60 7.77
N LYS A 54 -5.64 -6.56 7.28
CA LYS A 54 -4.32 -6.88 7.84
C LYS A 54 -3.29 -5.78 7.53
N ALA A 55 -3.30 -5.25 6.31
CA ALA A 55 -2.41 -4.16 5.92
C ALA A 55 -2.67 -2.89 6.75
N ILE A 56 -3.95 -2.54 6.94
CA ILE A 56 -4.39 -1.40 7.74
C ILE A 56 -4.07 -1.61 9.22
N ALA A 57 -4.30 -2.81 9.78
CA ALA A 57 -3.94 -3.10 11.16
C ALA A 57 -2.43 -2.92 11.39
N LYS A 58 -1.60 -3.45 10.49
CA LYS A 58 -0.14 -3.30 10.58
C LYS A 58 0.31 -1.85 10.44
N ALA A 59 -0.26 -1.11 9.47
CA ALA A 59 0.05 0.31 9.29
C ALA A 59 -0.41 1.14 10.49
N THR A 60 -1.53 0.77 11.10
CA THR A 60 -2.08 1.38 12.31
C THR A 60 -1.13 1.21 13.51
N GLU A 61 -0.66 0.00 13.76
CA GLU A 61 0.32 -0.28 14.81
C GLU A 61 1.62 0.51 14.58
N ALA A 62 2.09 0.56 13.33
CA ALA A 62 3.27 1.33 12.96
C ALA A 62 3.08 2.84 13.16
N LEU A 63 1.90 3.38 12.84
CA LEU A 63 1.54 4.78 13.09
C LEU A 63 1.62 5.09 14.58
N ASP A 64 1.00 4.27 15.42
CA ASP A 64 0.99 4.45 16.87
C ASP A 64 2.42 4.43 17.43
N LEU A 65 3.27 3.53 16.94
CA LEU A 65 4.67 3.44 17.34
C LEU A 65 5.44 4.71 16.95
N VAL A 66 5.30 5.19 15.71
CA VAL A 66 5.95 6.42 15.24
C VAL A 66 5.49 7.63 16.05
N MET A 67 4.19 7.73 16.35
CA MET A 67 3.64 8.87 17.09
C MET A 67 4.08 8.89 18.55
N LYS A 68 4.26 7.73 19.19
CA LYS A 68 4.76 7.60 20.57
C LYS A 68 6.28 7.75 20.69
N ALA A 69 7.02 7.60 19.60
CA ALA A 69 8.48 7.68 19.64
C ALA A 69 8.97 9.08 20.06
N PRO A 70 10.01 9.18 20.91
CA PRO A 70 10.59 10.45 21.37
C PRO A 70 11.54 11.04 20.30
N ILE A 71 11.01 11.23 19.10
CA ILE A 71 11.72 11.78 17.93
C ILE A 71 11.07 13.08 17.49
N THR A 72 11.77 13.86 16.66
CA THR A 72 11.27 15.15 16.17
C THR A 72 9.99 15.00 15.36
N HIS A 73 9.16 16.05 15.31
CA HIS A 73 7.96 16.06 14.47
C HIS A 73 8.27 15.81 13.00
N HIS A 74 9.39 16.35 12.51
CA HIS A 74 9.87 16.10 11.15
C HIS A 74 10.18 14.62 10.90
N ALA A 75 10.82 13.94 11.85
CA ALA A 75 11.10 12.51 11.75
C ALA A 75 9.80 11.68 11.77
N LYS A 76 8.83 12.05 12.61
CA LYS A 76 7.50 11.41 12.63
C LYS A 76 6.80 11.55 11.27
N LEU A 77 6.70 12.78 10.74
CA LEU A 77 6.13 13.04 9.42
C LEU A 77 6.82 12.23 8.31
N THR A 78 8.16 12.20 8.35
CA THR A 78 8.95 11.45 7.37
C THR A 78 8.67 9.96 7.45
N LEU A 79 8.73 9.36 8.63
CA LEU A 79 8.44 7.93 8.84
C LEU A 79 6.99 7.58 8.49
N THR A 80 6.03 8.42 8.84
CA THR A 80 4.63 8.23 8.43
C THR A 80 4.52 8.18 6.90
N ARG A 81 5.19 9.11 6.20
CA ARG A 81 5.18 9.19 4.73
C ARG A 81 5.87 8.02 4.05
N ILE A 82 7.06 7.61 4.50
CA ILE A 82 7.90 6.64 3.79
C ILE A 82 7.72 5.19 4.25
N ASN A 83 7.14 4.97 5.43
CA ASN A 83 7.03 3.65 6.04
C ASN A 83 5.56 3.28 6.31
N VAL A 84 4.86 4.06 7.12
CA VAL A 84 3.50 3.74 7.58
C VAL A 84 2.50 3.72 6.42
N ILE A 85 2.43 4.80 5.65
CA ILE A 85 1.47 4.93 4.54
C ILE A 85 1.70 3.84 3.46
N PRO A 86 2.94 3.58 3.00
CA PRO A 86 3.21 2.50 2.06
C PRO A 86 2.79 1.10 2.54
N MET A 87 2.82 0.83 3.86
CA MET A 87 2.36 -0.47 4.38
C MET A 87 0.88 -0.73 4.09
N ALA A 88 0.04 0.31 4.15
CA ALA A 88 -1.37 0.21 3.81
C ALA A 88 -1.62 0.21 2.29
N ASN A 89 -0.76 0.90 1.50
CA ASN A 89 -0.89 0.99 0.03
C ASN A 89 -0.64 -0.31 -0.72
N TYR A 90 0.00 -1.30 -0.11
CA TYR A 90 0.18 -2.60 -0.74
C TYR A 90 -1.17 -3.28 -1.03
N ALA A 91 -2.14 -3.13 -0.12
CA ALA A 91 -3.44 -3.76 -0.24
C ALA A 91 -4.24 -3.33 -1.49
N PRO A 92 -4.51 -2.03 -1.71
CA PRO A 92 -5.27 -1.58 -2.87
C PRO A 92 -4.54 -1.83 -4.20
N LEU A 93 -3.22 -2.09 -4.19
CA LEU A 93 -2.45 -2.45 -5.38
C LEU A 93 -2.70 -3.89 -5.82
N VAL A 94 -2.75 -4.84 -4.88
CA VAL A 94 -2.90 -6.28 -5.21
C VAL A 94 -4.33 -6.80 -5.05
N GLU A 95 -5.22 -6.00 -4.48
CA GLU A 95 -6.65 -6.28 -4.31
C GLU A 95 -7.49 -5.03 -4.66
N MET A 96 -7.75 -4.78 -5.94
CA MET A 96 -8.40 -3.53 -6.37
C MET A 96 -9.88 -3.38 -5.93
N ASP A 97 -10.57 -4.48 -5.68
CA ASP A 97 -11.99 -4.52 -5.30
C ASP A 97 -12.21 -4.57 -3.78
N SER A 98 -11.16 -4.46 -2.99
CA SER A 98 -11.25 -4.29 -1.54
C SER A 98 -12.13 -3.08 -1.16
N PRO A 99 -12.80 -3.11 0.01
CA PRO A 99 -13.65 -2.01 0.47
C PRO A 99 -12.88 -0.70 0.64
N LEU A 100 -13.42 0.39 0.09
CA LEU A 100 -12.81 1.73 0.20
C LEU A 100 -12.87 2.29 1.63
N ASP A 101 -13.93 1.96 2.37
CA ASP A 101 -14.20 2.53 3.70
C ASP A 101 -13.08 2.25 4.70
N ASP A 102 -12.44 1.09 4.58
CA ASP A 102 -11.30 0.71 5.42
C ASP A 102 -10.11 1.66 5.20
N TYR A 103 -9.82 2.00 3.94
CA TYR A 103 -8.74 2.92 3.60
C TYR A 103 -9.05 4.37 3.95
N ASP A 104 -10.27 4.83 3.68
CA ASP A 104 -10.70 6.19 4.06
C ASP A 104 -10.67 6.37 5.58
N SER A 105 -10.97 5.30 6.35
CA SER A 105 -10.86 5.30 7.81
C SER A 105 -9.40 5.42 8.26
N PHE A 106 -8.48 4.73 7.57
CA PHE A 106 -7.06 4.86 7.86
C PHE A 106 -6.51 6.25 7.51
N ASP A 107 -6.91 6.84 6.38
CA ASP A 107 -6.55 8.20 5.99
C ASP A 107 -6.94 9.23 7.07
N LYS A 108 -8.17 9.11 7.61
CA LYS A 108 -8.65 9.94 8.73
C LYS A 108 -7.76 9.79 9.96
N ARG A 109 -7.40 8.56 10.33
CA ARG A 109 -6.51 8.30 11.47
C ARG A 109 -5.12 8.91 11.30
N VAL A 110 -4.57 8.88 10.09
CA VAL A 110 -3.32 9.59 9.78
C VAL A 110 -3.50 11.09 9.98
N GLY A 111 -4.60 11.67 9.47
CA GLY A 111 -4.94 13.07 9.68
C GLY A 111 -5.04 13.46 11.15
N GLU A 112 -5.74 12.65 11.96
CA GLU A 112 -5.90 12.84 13.41
C GLU A 112 -4.57 12.78 14.15
N ALA A 113 -3.72 11.80 13.83
CA ALA A 113 -2.41 11.65 14.44
C ALA A 113 -1.52 12.88 14.20
N LEU A 114 -1.49 13.39 12.96
CA LEU A 114 -0.68 14.55 12.61
C LEU A 114 -1.27 15.87 13.13
N ALA A 115 -2.60 15.98 13.13
CA ALA A 115 -3.31 17.09 13.75
C ALA A 115 -2.94 17.23 15.23
N GLY A 116 -2.91 16.13 15.98
CA GLY A 116 -2.54 16.12 17.39
C GLY A 116 -1.10 16.58 17.66
N MET A 117 -0.18 16.42 16.70
CA MET A 117 1.21 16.88 16.85
C MET A 117 1.36 18.40 16.73
N LEU A 118 0.48 19.06 15.97
CA LEU A 118 0.64 20.47 15.56
C LEU A 118 -0.59 21.32 15.89
N ASP A 119 -1.50 20.81 16.74
CA ASP A 119 -2.76 21.44 17.14
C ASP A 119 -3.52 22.07 15.97
N SER A 120 -3.93 21.22 15.03
CA SER A 120 -4.50 21.63 13.75
C SER A 120 -5.63 20.72 13.31
N SER A 121 -6.27 21.01 12.16
CA SER A 121 -7.43 20.25 11.69
C SER A 121 -7.04 18.91 11.05
N PRO A 122 -7.60 17.75 11.49
CA PRO A 122 -7.37 16.45 10.85
C PRO A 122 -7.72 16.41 9.36
N ALA A 123 -8.85 17.02 8.97
CA ALA A 123 -9.30 17.05 7.58
C ALA A 123 -8.31 17.80 6.69
N ARG A 124 -7.79 18.94 7.16
CA ARG A 124 -6.77 19.71 6.44
C ARG A 124 -5.47 18.92 6.24
N TRP A 125 -5.10 18.06 7.18
CA TRP A 125 -3.93 17.18 7.00
C TRP A 125 -4.13 16.16 5.90
N VAL A 126 -5.30 15.52 5.85
CA VAL A 126 -5.63 14.56 4.77
C VAL A 126 -5.58 15.27 3.41
N GLU A 127 -6.22 16.44 3.30
CA GLU A 127 -6.21 17.26 2.09
C GLU A 127 -4.79 17.66 1.68
N PHE A 128 -4.01 18.20 2.60
CA PHE A 128 -2.63 18.64 2.36
C PHE A 128 -1.72 17.49 1.95
N LEU A 129 -1.85 16.32 2.59
CA LEU A 129 -1.08 15.13 2.27
C LEU A 129 -1.39 14.62 0.87
N ALA A 130 -2.68 14.46 0.53
CA ALA A 130 -3.11 13.92 -0.75
C ALA A 130 -2.93 14.90 -1.91
N ALA A 131 -3.02 16.21 -1.66
CA ALA A 131 -2.93 17.23 -2.70
C ALA A 131 -1.59 17.16 -3.46
N PRO A 132 -1.59 17.31 -4.79
CA PRO A 132 -0.37 17.35 -5.57
C PRO A 132 0.59 18.46 -5.12
N LYS A 133 1.90 18.24 -5.29
CA LYS A 133 2.91 19.25 -5.00
C LYS A 133 2.72 20.55 -5.79
N SER A 134 2.20 20.46 -7.02
CA SER A 134 1.86 21.62 -7.85
C SER A 134 0.82 22.54 -7.21
N ASN A 135 0.01 22.02 -6.29
CA ASN A 135 -1.05 22.75 -5.60
C ASN A 135 -0.66 23.08 -4.16
N GLY A 136 0.63 22.97 -3.82
CA GLY A 136 1.14 23.22 -2.47
C GLY A 136 0.94 22.08 -1.48
N GLY A 137 0.51 20.89 -1.91
CA GLY A 137 0.41 19.69 -1.08
C GLY A 137 1.68 18.85 -1.04
N LEU A 138 1.63 17.69 -0.39
CA LEU A 138 2.78 16.76 -0.30
C LEU A 138 2.79 15.65 -1.36
N GLY A 139 1.68 15.46 -2.08
CA GLY A 139 1.54 14.44 -3.12
C GLY A 139 1.75 13.03 -2.58
N VAL A 140 1.28 12.77 -1.36
CA VAL A 140 1.36 11.46 -0.72
C VAL A 140 0.20 10.60 -1.21
N HIS A 141 0.51 9.37 -1.59
CA HIS A 141 -0.50 8.36 -1.90
C HIS A 141 -1.12 7.86 -0.59
N LEU A 142 -2.03 8.63 0.00
CA LEU A 142 -2.85 8.14 1.10
C LEU A 142 -3.70 6.95 0.61
N PRO A 143 -3.83 5.84 1.39
CA PRO A 143 -4.50 4.63 0.93
C PRO A 143 -5.88 4.83 0.30
N GLY A 144 -6.74 5.67 0.90
CA GLY A 144 -8.09 5.92 0.38
C GLY A 144 -8.06 6.68 -0.95
N ALA A 145 -7.29 7.76 -1.00
CA ALA A 145 -7.06 8.52 -2.22
C ALA A 145 -6.39 7.68 -3.34
N TYR A 146 -5.42 6.85 -2.96
CA TYR A 146 -4.68 5.98 -3.88
C TYR A 146 -5.59 4.87 -4.45
N HIS A 147 -6.40 4.23 -3.61
CA HIS A 147 -7.39 3.24 -4.04
C HIS A 147 -8.38 3.82 -5.05
N LYS A 148 -8.93 5.01 -4.78
CA LYS A 148 -9.80 5.75 -5.72
C LYS A 148 -9.10 6.01 -7.05
N HIS A 149 -7.87 6.49 -7.03
CA HIS A 149 -7.09 6.76 -8.24
C HIS A 149 -6.82 5.48 -9.05
N LEU A 150 -6.41 4.40 -8.39
CA LEU A 150 -6.19 3.11 -9.05
C LEU A 150 -7.47 2.57 -9.67
N ARG A 151 -8.60 2.64 -8.94
CA ARG A 151 -9.89 2.15 -9.43
C ARG A 151 -10.39 2.95 -10.63
N ASN A 152 -10.24 4.27 -10.60
CA ASN A 152 -10.58 5.14 -11.72
C ASN A 152 -9.69 4.86 -12.94
N ALA A 153 -8.38 4.70 -12.73
CA ALA A 153 -7.45 4.32 -13.79
C ALA A 153 -7.81 2.94 -14.37
N PHE A 154 -8.18 1.97 -13.54
CA PHE A 154 -8.59 0.65 -13.99
C PHE A 154 -9.89 0.69 -14.81
N ASN A 155 -10.89 1.45 -14.34
CA ASN A 155 -12.17 1.60 -15.04
C ASN A 155 -12.05 2.32 -16.39
N THR A 156 -10.97 3.10 -16.58
CA THR A 156 -10.69 3.82 -17.84
C THR A 156 -9.74 3.06 -18.75
N LEU A 157 -9.16 1.94 -18.30
CA LEU A 157 -8.39 1.05 -19.16
C LEU A 157 -9.36 0.23 -20.02
N ASP A 158 -9.43 0.57 -21.31
CA ASP A 158 -10.02 -0.32 -22.30
C ASP A 158 -9.06 -1.49 -22.55
N VAL A 159 -9.36 -2.65 -21.96
CA VAL A 159 -8.53 -3.86 -22.06
C VAL A 159 -8.50 -4.41 -23.50
N GLY A 160 -9.40 -3.95 -24.38
CA GLY A 160 -9.44 -4.32 -25.80
C GLY A 160 -8.44 -3.58 -26.69
N THR A 161 -7.93 -2.43 -26.26
CA THR A 161 -6.94 -1.66 -26.99
C THR A 161 -5.76 -1.44 -26.07
N GLY A 162 -4.59 -2.01 -26.35
CA GLY A 162 -3.36 -1.79 -25.59
C GLY A 162 -2.82 -0.35 -25.66
N HIS A 163 -3.70 0.65 -25.78
CA HIS A 163 -3.41 2.05 -25.92
C HIS A 163 -3.77 2.76 -24.62
N ARG A 164 -2.76 3.10 -23.83
CA ARG A 164 -2.89 4.19 -22.87
C ARG A 164 -3.13 5.46 -23.68
N GLU A 165 -4.28 6.12 -23.51
CA GLU A 165 -4.36 7.53 -23.86
C GLU A 165 -3.25 8.26 -23.11
N GLY A 166 -2.39 8.95 -23.86
CA GLY A 166 -1.30 9.72 -23.28
C GLY A 166 -1.87 10.78 -22.36
N VAL A 167 -1.47 10.75 -21.08
CA VAL A 167 -1.69 11.86 -20.16
C VAL A 167 -1.16 13.11 -20.86
N ALA A 168 -2.04 14.08 -21.10
CA ALA A 168 -1.72 15.29 -21.87
C ALA A 168 -0.38 15.89 -21.39
N PRO A 169 0.52 16.28 -22.29
CA PRO A 169 1.79 16.84 -21.90
C PRO A 169 1.55 18.08 -21.03
N ALA A 170 2.32 18.18 -19.95
CA ALA A 170 2.33 19.36 -19.09
C ALA A 170 2.46 20.61 -19.96
N ARG A 171 1.59 21.61 -19.71
CA ARG A 171 1.68 22.91 -20.37
C ARG A 171 3.12 23.41 -20.28
N THR A 172 3.81 23.45 -21.41
CA THR A 172 5.08 24.14 -21.56
C THR A 172 4.85 25.60 -21.20
N TYR A 173 5.41 26.04 -20.08
CA TYR A 173 5.53 27.45 -19.77
C TYR A 173 6.48 28.05 -20.81
N THR A 174 5.94 28.77 -21.77
CA THR A 174 6.73 29.67 -22.61
C THR A 174 7.27 30.77 -21.69
N SER A 175 8.56 30.71 -21.38
CA SER A 175 9.27 31.82 -20.75
C SER A 175 9.32 32.95 -21.77
N THR A 176 8.41 33.92 -21.65
CA THR A 176 8.57 35.21 -22.31
C THR A 176 9.65 35.97 -21.54
N THR A 177 10.90 35.82 -21.96
CA THR A 177 11.96 36.72 -21.52
C THR A 177 11.79 38.03 -22.30
N ALA A 178 11.35 39.08 -21.62
CA ALA A 178 11.40 40.43 -22.16
C ALA A 178 12.87 40.88 -22.29
N PRO A 179 13.27 41.54 -23.39
CA PRO A 179 14.64 42.00 -23.54
C PRO A 179 14.92 43.16 -22.58
N MET A 180 16.01 43.04 -21.84
CA MET A 180 16.58 44.09 -20.98
C MET A 180 17.04 45.24 -21.88
N GLN A 181 16.38 46.40 -21.77
CA GLN A 181 16.84 47.62 -22.44
C GLN A 181 18.15 48.09 -21.76
N THR A 182 19.13 48.41 -22.59
CA THR A 182 20.44 48.96 -22.20
C THR A 182 20.37 50.47 -22.14
#